data_AF-A0A9E1RSL3-F1
#
_entry.id   AF-A0A9E1RSL3-F1
#
_cell.length_a   1.000
_cell.length_b   1.000
_cell.length_c   1.000
_cell.angle_alpha   90.00
_cell.angle_beta   90.00
_cell.angle_gamma   90.00
#
_symmetry.space_group_name_H-M   'P 1'
#
loop_
_entity.id
_entity.type
_entity.pdbx_description
1 polymer ?
#
loop_
_entity_poly.entity_id
_entity_poly.type
_entity_poly.pdbx_seq_one_letter_code
_entity_poly.pdbx_strand_id
1 'polypeptide(L)'
;MDTAWLGVFQRSALTEIGGYDERFVRNQDAELNLRLRRAGYEVWLDRRLIVDYQPRSTLQALGRQYWKYGWWRMQTGRKHRKLALRQLAVPLAVLVLASSVAASFWMPWLLVLPLGYVAALVAQTFVSKRDLDHRERAMMVGALVTMHFSWAVGFLTSASISVLRRNRRDG
;
A
#
# COMPACT_ATOMS: atom_id res chain seq x y z
N MET A 1 2.94 9.62 -4.20
CA MET A 1 3.60 9.33 -2.91
C MET A 1 5.00 9.88 -3.07
N ASP A 2 5.43 10.85 -2.26
CA ASP A 2 6.78 11.38 -2.34
C ASP A 2 7.62 10.69 -1.27
N THR A 3 8.12 9.51 -1.62
CA THR A 3 9.10 8.75 -0.84
C THR A 3 10.32 8.58 -1.72
N ALA A 4 11.43 9.22 -1.35
CA ALA A 4 12.72 9.02 -2.00
C ALA A 4 13.29 7.67 -1.52
N TRP A 5 13.03 6.62 -2.30
CA TRP A 5 13.68 5.33 -2.14
C TRP A 5 15.10 5.46 -2.73
N LEU A 6 16.13 5.01 -2.00
CA LEU A 6 17.56 5.27 -2.28
C LEU A 6 17.92 6.77 -2.14
N GLY A 7 17.66 7.33 -0.96
CA GLY A 7 18.05 8.69 -0.62
C GLY A 7 19.52 8.81 -0.19
N VAL A 8 20.15 9.92 -0.54
CA VAL A 8 21.36 10.41 0.12
C VAL A 8 20.92 11.36 1.24
N PHE A 9 21.46 11.16 2.43
CA PHE A 9 21.07 11.93 3.60
C PHE A 9 22.27 12.66 4.20
N GLN A 10 22.04 13.86 4.73
CA GLN A 10 23.02 14.50 5.58
C GLN A 10 23.20 13.68 6.86
N ARG A 11 24.45 13.34 7.19
CA ARG A 11 24.77 12.53 8.38
C ARG A 11 24.26 13.19 9.66
N SER A 12 24.45 14.49 9.81
CA SER A 12 23.99 15.27 10.97
C SER A 12 22.49 15.11 11.19
N ALA A 13 21.69 15.32 10.14
CA ALA A 13 20.24 15.17 10.19
C ALA A 13 19.80 13.75 10.58
N LEU A 14 20.46 12.70 10.06
CA LEU A 14 20.16 11.32 10.44
C LEU A 14 20.50 11.03 11.90
N THR A 15 21.67 11.47 12.36
CA THR A 15 22.11 11.24 13.75
C THR A 15 21.18 11.96 14.73
N GLU A 16 20.77 13.18 14.42
CA GLU A 16 19.85 13.96 15.28
C GLU A 16 18.51 13.25 15.50
N ILE A 17 17.92 12.68 14.45
CA ILE A 17 16.62 11.99 14.57
C ILE A 17 16.74 10.54 15.03
N GLY A 18 17.95 10.05 15.33
CA GLY A 18 18.20 8.69 15.82
C GLY A 18 18.21 7.60 14.73
N GLY A 19 18.49 7.95 13.47
CA GLY A 19 18.62 6.99 12.37
C GLY A 19 17.31 6.27 12.01
N TYR A 20 17.41 5.04 11.49
CA TYR A 20 16.25 4.20 11.18
C TYR A 20 15.65 3.58 12.46
N ASP A 21 14.32 3.48 12.52
CA ASP A 21 13.67 2.71 13.58
C ASP A 21 13.69 1.22 13.24
N GLU A 22 14.53 0.46 13.94
CA GLU A 22 14.73 -0.99 13.73
C GLU A 22 13.45 -1.82 13.94
N ARG A 23 12.45 -1.27 14.62
CA ARG A 23 11.14 -1.94 14.77
C ARG A 23 10.39 -2.02 13.45
N PHE A 24 10.73 -1.20 12.45
CA PHE A 24 10.13 -1.27 11.13
C PHE A 24 10.91 -2.24 10.25
N VAL A 25 10.25 -3.28 9.71
CA VAL A 25 10.88 -4.20 8.73
C VAL A 25 10.61 -3.75 7.28
N ARG A 26 9.55 -2.98 7.06
CA ARG A 26 9.23 -2.32 5.77
C ARG A 26 8.70 -0.92 6.05
N ASN A 27 8.68 -0.09 5.00
CA ASN A 27 8.24 1.31 5.08
C ASN A 27 9.09 2.15 6.06
N GLN A 28 10.33 1.71 6.31
CA GLN A 28 11.33 2.37 7.16
C GLN A 28 11.72 3.73 6.59
N ASP A 29 11.88 3.81 5.27
CA ASP A 29 12.16 5.01 4.48
C ASP A 29 11.06 6.06 4.62
N ALA A 30 9.80 5.66 4.50
CA ALA A 30 8.67 6.58 4.65
C ALA A 30 8.51 7.07 6.10
N GLU A 31 8.83 6.22 7.07
CA GLU A 31 8.84 6.56 8.50
C GLU A 31 9.97 7.55 8.82
N LEU A 32 11.18 7.29 8.32
CA LEU A 32 12.35 8.16 8.45
C LEU A 32 12.08 9.54 7.83
N ASN A 33 11.59 9.58 6.59
CA ASN A 33 11.26 10.82 5.89
C ASN A 33 10.22 11.65 6.65
N LEU A 34 9.26 10.98 7.30
CA LEU A 34 8.28 11.67 8.12
C LEU A 34 8.89 12.26 9.41
N ARG A 35 9.87 11.58 10.03
CA ARG A 35 10.62 12.14 11.16
C ARG A 35 11.53 13.29 10.75
N LEU A 36 12.26 13.17 9.65
CA LEU A 36 13.07 14.26 9.07
C LEU A 36 12.23 15.52 8.89
N ARG A 37 11.07 15.39 8.21
CA ARG A 37 10.16 16.53 7.99
C ARG A 37 9.58 17.13 9.28
N ARG A 38 9.42 16.33 10.34
CA ARG A 38 8.96 16.82 11.64
C ARG A 38 10.05 17.57 12.40
N ALA A 39 11.30 17.21 12.18
CA ALA A 39 12.47 17.92 12.71
C ALA A 39 12.83 19.17 11.88
N GLY A 40 11.99 19.57 10.91
CA GLY A 40 12.20 20.76 10.09
C GLY A 40 13.10 20.55 8.88
N TYR A 41 13.61 19.34 8.66
CA TYR A 41 14.41 19.03 7.48
C TYR A 41 13.55 18.89 6.22
N GLU A 42 14.16 19.22 5.09
CA GLU A 42 13.52 19.09 3.79
C GLU A 42 13.85 17.76 3.12
N VAL A 43 12.87 17.17 2.46
CA VAL A 43 13.00 15.91 1.73
C VAL A 43 12.54 16.15 0.29
N TRP A 44 13.50 16.16 -0.63
CA TRP A 44 13.27 16.40 -2.05
C TRP A 44 13.33 15.11 -2.85
N LEU A 45 12.60 15.07 -3.96
CA LEU A 45 12.66 13.99 -4.95
C LEU A 45 13.34 14.52 -6.21
N ASP A 46 14.58 14.11 -6.47
CA ASP A 46 15.27 14.43 -7.72
C ASP A 46 14.91 13.40 -8.79
N ARG A 47 14.16 13.83 -9.81
CA ARG A 47 13.72 12.98 -10.93
C ARG A 47 14.85 12.58 -11.88
N ARG A 48 16.03 13.19 -11.75
CA ARG A 48 17.22 12.85 -12.55
C ARG A 48 17.96 11.62 -12.02
N LEU A 49 17.69 11.24 -10.77
CA LEU A 49 18.25 10.01 -10.19
C LEU A 49 17.49 8.82 -10.75
N ILE A 50 18.20 8.00 -11.54
CA ILE A 50 17.66 6.80 -12.17
C ILE A 50 18.20 5.58 -11.42
N VAL A 51 17.30 4.64 -11.13
CA VAL A 51 17.64 3.36 -10.50
C VAL A 51 16.92 2.27 -11.26
N ASP A 52 17.67 1.24 -11.64
CA ASP A 52 17.08 0.03 -12.20
C ASP A 52 16.33 -0.74 -11.12
N TYR A 53 15.01 -0.85 -11.30
CA TYR A 53 14.14 -1.59 -10.40
C TYR A 53 13.75 -2.93 -11.02
N GLN A 54 14.01 -4.01 -10.28
CA GLN A 54 13.56 -5.34 -10.67
C GLN A 54 12.24 -5.69 -9.97
N PRO A 55 11.10 -5.74 -10.69
CA PRO A 55 9.82 -6.14 -10.12
C PRO A 55 9.79 -7.63 -9.78
N ARG A 56 8.77 -8.04 -9.02
CA ARG A 56 8.56 -9.46 -8.71
C ARG A 56 8.12 -10.23 -9.94
N SER A 57 8.70 -11.40 -10.14
CA SER A 57 8.43 -12.29 -11.28
C SER A 57 7.17 -13.12 -11.15
N THR A 58 6.56 -13.19 -9.95
CA THR A 58 5.34 -14.00 -9.72
C THR A 58 4.29 -13.22 -8.94
N LEU A 59 3.01 -13.52 -9.22
CA LEU A 59 1.87 -12.96 -8.48
C LEU A 59 1.94 -13.28 -6.99
N GLN A 60 2.38 -14.49 -6.63
CA GLN A 60 2.53 -14.87 -5.23
C GLN A 60 3.57 -14.00 -4.50
N ALA A 61 4.71 -13.75 -5.11
CA ALA A 61 5.73 -12.87 -4.54
C ALA A 61 5.27 -11.41 -4.49
N LEU A 62 4.55 -10.95 -5.52
CA LEU A 62 3.94 -9.63 -5.56
C LEU A 62 2.90 -9.44 -4.45
N GLY A 63 2.03 -10.43 -4.25
CA GLY A 63 1.01 -10.42 -3.19
C GLY A 63 1.62 -10.35 -1.80
N ARG A 64 2.65 -11.17 -1.52
CA ARG A 64 3.40 -11.08 -0.26
C ARG A 64 4.04 -9.71 -0.04
N GLN A 65 4.55 -9.08 -1.09
CA GLN A 65 5.12 -7.73 -1.01
C GLN A 65 4.04 -6.69 -0.69
N TYR A 66 2.92 -6.69 -1.41
CA TYR A 66 1.84 -5.73 -1.22
C TYR A 66 1.13 -5.91 0.13
N TRP A 67 0.98 -7.14 0.61
CA TRP A 67 0.51 -7.41 1.98
C TRP A 67 1.41 -6.76 3.02
N LYS A 68 2.73 -6.95 2.92
CA LYS A 68 3.70 -6.30 3.82
C LYS A 68 3.61 -4.78 3.73
N TYR A 69 3.44 -4.22 2.54
CA TYR A 69 3.27 -2.77 2.38
C TYR A 69 2.01 -2.25 3.08
N GLY A 70 0.87 -2.93 2.91
CA GLY A 70 -0.38 -2.58 3.57
C GLY A 70 -0.24 -2.63 5.09
N TRP A 71 0.33 -3.73 5.59
CA TRP A 71 0.61 -3.94 7.00
C TRP A 71 1.39 -2.76 7.57
N TRP A 72 2.64 -2.58 7.12
CA TRP A 72 3.58 -1.61 7.67
C TRP A 72 3.14 -0.16 7.48
N ARG A 73 2.35 0.13 6.43
CA ARG A 73 1.75 1.46 6.26
C ARG A 73 0.82 1.81 7.41
N MET A 74 0.02 0.86 7.88
CA MET A 74 -0.85 1.06 9.04
C MET A 74 -0.02 1.22 10.33
N GLN A 75 1.07 0.47 10.53
CA GLN A 75 1.99 0.71 11.67
C GLN A 75 2.55 2.15 11.67
N THR A 76 3.06 2.64 10.55
CA THR A 76 3.57 4.02 10.46
C THR A 76 2.46 5.03 10.75
N GLY A 77 1.28 4.81 10.16
CA GLY A 77 0.11 5.64 10.39
C GLY A 77 -0.28 5.76 11.86
N ARG A 78 -0.27 4.63 12.58
CA ARG A 78 -0.53 4.58 14.03
C ARG A 78 0.55 5.27 14.84
N LYS A 79 1.84 4.91 14.62
CA LYS A 79 2.97 5.46 15.38
C LYS A 79 2.99 6.98 15.30
N HIS A 80 2.69 7.53 14.14
CA HIS A 80 2.78 8.96 13.88
C HIS A 80 1.43 9.68 13.85
N ARG A 81 0.30 8.98 14.09
CA ARG A 81 -1.06 9.52 13.96
C ARG A 81 -1.26 10.28 12.63
N LYS A 82 -0.69 9.76 11.53
CA LYS A 82 -0.75 10.39 10.20
C LYS A 82 -1.02 9.36 9.11
N LEU A 83 -2.26 9.34 8.63
CA LEU A 83 -2.70 8.53 7.49
C LEU A 83 -3.34 9.44 6.45
N ALA A 84 -2.96 9.29 5.18
CA ALA A 84 -3.60 10.03 4.10
C ALA A 84 -4.89 9.33 3.67
N LEU A 85 -5.96 10.06 3.35
CA LEU A 85 -7.25 9.48 2.92
C LEU A 85 -7.09 8.50 1.74
N ARG A 86 -6.22 8.81 0.78
CA ARG A 86 -5.90 7.91 -0.35
C ARG A 86 -5.37 6.53 0.09
N GLN A 87 -4.79 6.42 1.28
CA GLN A 87 -4.30 5.16 1.86
C GLN A 87 -5.41 4.36 2.51
N LEU A 88 -6.62 4.93 2.62
CA LEU A 88 -7.83 4.24 3.04
C LEU A 88 -8.75 3.93 1.86
N ALA A 89 -8.48 4.46 0.66
CA ALA A 89 -9.34 4.23 -0.49
C ALA A 89 -9.46 2.73 -0.83
N VAL A 90 -8.32 2.04 -0.97
CA VAL A 90 -8.33 0.64 -1.40
C VAL A 90 -8.74 -0.37 -0.29
N PRO A 91 -8.48 -0.21 1.03
CA PRO A 91 -9.00 -1.16 2.02
C PRO A 91 -10.50 -0.96 2.22
N LEU A 92 -10.99 0.28 2.14
CA LEU A 92 -12.43 0.56 2.17
C LEU A 92 -13.13 -0.01 0.94
N ALA A 93 -12.54 0.14 -0.26
CA ALA A 93 -13.09 -0.48 -1.47
C ALA A 93 -13.21 -2.00 -1.29
N VAL A 94 -12.16 -2.68 -0.82
CA VAL A 94 -12.21 -4.14 -0.59
C VAL A 94 -13.25 -4.54 0.46
N LEU A 95 -13.44 -3.75 1.52
CA LEU A 95 -14.51 -4.00 2.50
C LEU A 95 -15.90 -3.88 1.86
N VAL A 96 -16.15 -2.81 1.11
CA VAL A 96 -17.43 -2.60 0.39
C VAL A 96 -17.70 -3.75 -0.57
N LEU A 97 -16.69 -4.17 -1.34
CA LEU A 97 -16.80 -5.28 -2.28
C LEU A 97 -17.06 -6.61 -1.58
N ALA A 98 -16.38 -6.88 -0.45
CA ALA A 98 -16.61 -8.09 0.34
C ALA A 98 -18.04 -8.10 0.93
N SER A 99 -18.49 -6.97 1.48
CA SER A 99 -19.85 -6.81 1.99
C SER A 99 -20.90 -6.97 0.89
N SER A 100 -20.67 -6.43 -0.31
CA SER A 100 -21.61 -6.58 -1.42
C SER A 100 -21.69 -8.03 -1.93
N VAL A 101 -20.56 -8.76 -1.94
CA VAL A 101 -20.56 -10.20 -2.28
C VAL A 101 -21.35 -10.99 -1.22
N ALA A 102 -21.15 -10.73 0.06
CA ALA A 102 -21.90 -11.41 1.12
C ALA A 102 -23.41 -11.12 1.03
N ALA A 103 -23.79 -9.85 0.80
CA ALA A 103 -25.19 -9.43 0.66
C ALA A 103 -25.84 -9.93 -0.64
N SER A 104 -25.05 -10.30 -1.66
CA SER A 104 -25.58 -10.80 -2.93
C SER A 104 -26.38 -12.10 -2.80
N PHE A 105 -26.20 -12.83 -1.70
CA PHE A 105 -27.04 -13.98 -1.38
C PHE A 105 -28.54 -13.62 -1.32
N TRP A 106 -28.86 -12.44 -0.78
CA TRP A 106 -30.23 -11.93 -0.70
C TRP A 106 -30.59 -11.00 -1.87
N MET A 107 -29.59 -10.29 -2.38
CA MET A 107 -29.76 -9.24 -3.38
C MET A 107 -28.73 -9.43 -4.51
N PRO A 108 -28.96 -10.36 -5.46
CA PRO A 108 -27.95 -10.76 -6.45
C PRO A 108 -27.41 -9.59 -7.30
N TRP A 109 -28.21 -8.54 -7.50
CA TRP A 109 -27.79 -7.35 -8.24
C TRP A 109 -26.59 -6.62 -7.60
N LEU A 110 -26.31 -6.82 -6.31
CA LEU A 110 -25.14 -6.27 -5.62
C LEU A 110 -23.80 -6.77 -6.18
N LEU A 111 -23.81 -7.87 -6.96
CA LEU A 111 -22.63 -8.32 -7.72
C LEU A 111 -22.16 -7.31 -8.77
N VAL A 112 -22.99 -6.32 -9.15
CA VAL A 112 -22.57 -5.23 -10.05
C VAL A 112 -21.36 -4.46 -9.51
N LEU A 113 -21.21 -4.35 -8.19
CA LEU A 113 -20.10 -3.63 -7.56
C LEU A 113 -18.75 -4.34 -7.77
N PRO A 114 -18.55 -5.62 -7.40
CA PRO A 114 -17.31 -6.33 -7.66
C PRO A 114 -17.05 -6.52 -9.15
N LEU A 115 -18.09 -6.78 -9.96
CA LEU A 115 -17.94 -6.89 -11.41
C LEU A 115 -17.50 -5.57 -12.04
N GLY A 116 -18.12 -4.45 -11.64
CA GLY A 116 -17.75 -3.11 -12.09
C GLY A 116 -16.33 -2.72 -11.67
N TYR A 117 -15.90 -3.11 -10.46
CA TYR A 117 -14.53 -2.88 -10.01
C TYR A 117 -13.50 -3.66 -10.84
N VAL A 118 -13.74 -4.94 -11.09
CA VAL A 118 -12.87 -5.75 -11.97
C VAL A 118 -12.87 -5.19 -13.40
N ALA A 119 -14.03 -4.79 -13.92
CA ALA A 119 -14.14 -4.15 -15.23
C ALA A 119 -13.33 -2.84 -15.30
N ALA A 120 -13.34 -2.02 -14.26
CA ALA A 120 -12.53 -0.81 -14.19
C ALA A 120 -11.02 -1.12 -14.20
N LEU A 121 -10.57 -2.14 -13.48
CA LEU A 121 -9.17 -2.59 -13.51
C LEU A 121 -8.76 -3.11 -14.90
N VAL A 122 -9.67 -3.83 -15.57
CA VAL A 122 -9.46 -4.29 -16.95
C VAL A 122 -9.39 -3.10 -17.91
N ALA A 123 -10.31 -2.14 -17.82
CA ALA A 123 -10.32 -0.94 -18.65
C ALA A 123 -9.03 -0.13 -18.49
N GLN A 124 -8.49 -0.03 -17.26
CA GLN A 124 -7.20 0.62 -16.98
C GLN A 124 -6.06 0.04 -17.83
N THR A 125 -6.12 -1.25 -18.18
CA THR A 125 -5.10 -1.88 -19.02
C THR A 125 -5.11 -1.42 -20.47
N PHE A 126 -6.26 -0.98 -20.97
CA PHE A 126 -6.42 -0.46 -22.32
C PHE A 126 -6.09 1.03 -22.43
N VAL A 127 -6.12 1.77 -21.31
CA VAL A 127 -5.65 3.17 -21.24
C VAL A 127 -4.11 3.25 -21.24
N SER A 128 -3.42 2.17 -20.90
CA SER A 128 -1.95 2.12 -20.93
C SER A 128 -1.44 2.32 -22.37
N LYS A 129 -0.57 3.30 -22.59
CA LYS A 129 0.07 3.59 -23.90
C LYS A 129 1.11 2.54 -24.33
N ARG A 130 1.08 1.34 -23.74
CA ARG A 130 2.01 0.26 -24.05
C ARG A 130 1.33 -0.72 -24.99
N ASP A 131 2.05 -1.13 -26.03
CA ASP A 131 1.66 -2.22 -26.88
C ASP A 131 1.84 -3.53 -26.11
N LEU A 132 0.77 -3.95 -25.45
CA LEU A 132 0.72 -5.19 -24.67
C LEU A 132 -0.09 -6.24 -25.43
N ASP A 133 0.44 -7.45 -25.49
CA ASP A 133 -0.30 -8.61 -25.99
C ASP A 133 -1.43 -9.05 -25.02
N HIS A 134 -2.27 -10.00 -25.43
CA HIS A 134 -3.39 -10.46 -24.60
C HIS A 134 -2.92 -11.12 -23.28
N ARG A 135 -1.79 -11.81 -23.29
CA ARG A 135 -1.23 -12.50 -22.12
C ARG A 135 -0.67 -11.48 -21.13
N GLU A 136 0.05 -10.47 -21.59
CA GLU A 136 0.58 -9.37 -20.80
C GLU A 136 -0.54 -8.54 -20.18
N ARG A 137 -1.64 -8.31 -20.93
CA ARG A 137 -2.85 -7.66 -20.37
C ARG A 137 -3.48 -8.49 -19.27
N ALA A 138 -3.68 -9.78 -19.49
CA ALA A 138 -4.21 -10.68 -18.46
C ALA A 138 -3.30 -10.72 -17.22
N MET A 139 -1.98 -10.76 -17.41
CA MET A 139 -1.01 -10.65 -16.32
C MET A 139 -1.07 -9.32 -15.60
N MET A 140 -1.28 -8.22 -16.32
CA MET A 140 -1.41 -6.89 -15.72
C MET A 140 -2.69 -6.77 -14.89
N VAL A 141 -3.82 -7.29 -15.37
CA VAL A 141 -5.06 -7.39 -14.58
C VAL A 141 -4.81 -8.23 -13.32
N GLY A 142 -4.20 -9.41 -13.47
CA GLY A 142 -3.83 -10.28 -12.35
C GLY A 142 -2.93 -9.57 -11.34
N ALA A 143 -1.94 -8.81 -11.80
CA ALA A 143 -1.06 -8.01 -10.96
C ALA A 143 -1.83 -6.90 -10.22
N LEU A 144 -2.67 -6.13 -10.91
CA LEU A 144 -3.48 -5.07 -10.33
C LEU A 144 -4.42 -5.62 -9.24
N VAL A 145 -5.17 -6.68 -9.54
CA VAL A 145 -6.03 -7.37 -8.56
C VAL A 145 -5.20 -7.82 -7.37
N THR A 146 -4.09 -8.53 -7.61
CA THR A 146 -3.20 -9.01 -6.54
C THR A 146 -2.70 -7.88 -5.65
N MET A 147 -2.28 -6.76 -6.24
CA MET A 147 -1.79 -5.58 -5.51
C MET A 147 -2.86 -4.99 -4.60
N HIS A 148 -4.06 -4.73 -5.13
CA HIS A 148 -5.14 -4.07 -4.39
C HIS A 148 -5.63 -4.94 -3.23
N PHE A 149 -5.95 -6.20 -3.50
CA PHE A 149 -6.44 -7.13 -2.48
C PHE A 149 -5.37 -7.42 -1.43
N SER A 150 -4.13 -7.71 -1.83
CA SER A 150 -3.07 -8.04 -0.86
C SER A 150 -2.76 -6.85 0.04
N TRP A 151 -2.66 -5.64 -0.51
CA TRP A 151 -2.42 -4.44 0.29
C TRP A 151 -3.59 -4.12 1.22
N ALA A 152 -4.84 -4.24 0.76
CA ALA A 152 -6.02 -4.06 1.61
C ALA A 152 -6.03 -5.05 2.77
N VAL A 153 -5.83 -6.34 2.50
CA VAL A 153 -5.79 -7.39 3.54
C VAL A 153 -4.65 -7.13 4.52
N GLY A 154 -3.45 -6.78 4.05
CA GLY A 154 -2.33 -6.43 4.92
C GLY A 154 -2.63 -5.23 5.82
N PHE A 155 -3.27 -4.20 5.27
CA PHE A 155 -3.66 -3.01 6.02
C PHE A 155 -4.72 -3.32 7.08
N LEU A 156 -5.78 -4.05 6.71
CA LEU A 156 -6.89 -4.39 7.60
C LEU A 156 -6.44 -5.35 8.71
N THR A 157 -5.67 -6.38 8.40
CA THR A 157 -5.13 -7.31 9.42
C THR A 157 -4.27 -6.58 10.45
N SER A 158 -3.42 -5.67 9.98
CA SER A 158 -2.63 -4.78 10.82
C SER A 158 -3.52 -3.90 11.71
N ALA A 159 -4.59 -3.32 11.17
CA ALA A 159 -5.56 -2.52 11.92
C ALA A 159 -6.34 -3.34 12.97
N SER A 160 -6.75 -4.58 12.67
CA SER A 160 -7.53 -5.42 13.59
C SER A 160 -6.70 -5.86 14.80
N ILE A 161 -5.47 -6.36 14.57
CA ILE A 161 -4.56 -6.76 15.66
C ILE A 161 -4.23 -5.57 16.57
N SER A 162 -4.10 -4.40 15.95
CA SER A 162 -3.87 -3.14 16.63
C SER A 162 -4.97 -2.75 17.62
N VAL A 163 -6.24 -2.97 17.25
CA VAL A 163 -7.41 -2.74 18.10
C VAL A 163 -7.46 -3.76 19.23
N LEU A 164 -7.29 -5.05 18.92
CA LEU A 164 -7.31 -6.13 19.91
C LEU A 164 -6.26 -5.93 21.03
N ARG A 165 -5.06 -5.48 20.67
CA ARG A 165 -3.99 -5.19 21.65
C ARG A 165 -4.28 -3.98 22.54
N ARG A 166 -5.09 -3.02 22.08
CA ARG A 166 -5.51 -1.87 22.88
C ARG A 166 -6.50 -2.32 23.94
N ASN A 167 -7.53 -3.06 23.55
CA ASN A 167 -8.57 -3.54 24.46
C ASN A 167 -8.01 -4.44 25.59
N ARG A 168 -6.92 -5.20 25.33
CA ARG A 168 -6.24 -6.01 26.36
C ARG A 168 -5.37 -5.23 27.36
N ARG A 169 -5.08 -3.95 27.10
CA ARG A 169 -4.32 -3.09 28.04
C ARG A 169 -5.23 -2.25 28.92
N ASP A 170 -6.48 -2.07 28.49
CA ASP A 170 -7.47 -1.19 29.11
C ASP A 170 -8.51 -1.95 29.95
N GLY A 171 -8.35 -3.27 30.13
CA GLY A 171 -9.20 -4.13 30.97
C GLY A 171 -8.36 -5.11 31.77
#